data_AF-A0AA42XSU6-F1
#
_entry.id   AF-A0AA42XSU6-F1
#
_cell.length_a   1.000
_cell.length_b   1.000
_cell.length_c   1.000
_cell.angle_alpha   90.00
_cell.angle_beta   90.00
_cell.angle_gamma   90.00
#
_symmetry.space_group_name_H-M   'P 1'
#
loop_
_entity.id
_entity.type
_entity.pdbx_description
1 polymer ?
#
loop_
_entity_poly.entity_id
_entity_poly.type
_entity_poly.pdbx_seq_one_letter_code
_entity_poly.pdbx_strand_id
1 'polypeptide(L)'
;MNDTPPTASPHRPVRWLLPLAGVVVLGVGGYAGWYVWQQQQEEQHAQAQTMAVQLQGLEATLDALRRDQRATSQRLQDAATTNRVLRDEMLGLSQRSALLEENLAKLADSANQGRQAVQRDEAELLLTQAAQRLNYADDVEGARRLYAQAATALADLPDSEGLNLRQALVQERDALDALGTGPRVQSLQRLDAVARALQGLPSQITGTTGSSTAKPWWQATLAPFVDISPSRQNGPLTAAERRNADDALQLELTLARAAIERGDRTGRDTALARVEHWAQRRWPDSPALRAQRAELKALRELPLQASNAVLGSTLQQLRTQTDRR
;
A
#
# COMPACT_ATOMS: atom_id res chain seq x y z
N MET A 1 65.30 157.90 51.13
CA MET A 1 66.32 158.31 50.15
C MET A 1 65.81 157.91 48.77
N ASN A 2 65.27 158.88 48.03
CA ASN A 2 65.43 159.13 46.59
C ASN A 2 65.48 157.97 45.55
N ASP A 3 64.52 157.95 44.62
CA ASP A 3 64.63 158.45 43.22
C ASP A 3 63.89 157.60 42.15
N THR A 4 62.93 158.25 41.47
CA THR A 4 62.33 157.96 40.14
C THR A 4 63.36 158.18 39.02
N PRO A 5 63.23 157.79 37.70
CA PRO A 5 62.06 157.92 36.78
C PRO A 5 62.03 156.88 35.58
N PRO A 6 61.60 157.15 34.29
CA PRO A 6 60.25 156.85 33.74
C PRO A 6 60.14 156.18 32.30
N THR A 7 58.91 156.07 31.77
CA THR A 7 58.39 156.09 30.34
C THR A 7 58.16 154.85 29.41
N ALA A 8 56.91 154.77 28.88
CA ALA A 8 56.38 154.42 27.51
C ALA A 8 56.00 152.98 27.01
N SER A 9 54.89 152.93 26.21
CA SER A 9 54.03 151.87 25.57
C SER A 9 54.66 150.95 24.47
N PRO A 10 53.93 150.14 23.64
CA PRO A 10 52.76 149.20 23.75
C PRO A 10 53.02 147.77 23.13
N HIS A 11 52.01 146.84 23.16
CA HIS A 11 51.63 145.79 22.15
C HIS A 11 51.08 144.46 22.75
N ARG A 12 49.95 143.96 22.21
CA ARG A 12 49.26 142.66 22.52
C ARG A 12 50.16 141.44 22.19
N PRO A 13 50.04 140.29 22.90
CA PRO A 13 49.35 139.13 22.29
C PRO A 13 48.74 138.05 23.25
N VAL A 14 47.75 137.32 22.74
CA VAL A 14 47.52 135.85 22.86
C VAL A 14 47.93 135.17 24.19
N ARG A 15 47.02 135.09 25.18
CA ARG A 15 47.20 134.30 26.42
C ARG A 15 45.97 133.49 26.89
N TRP A 16 44.94 133.37 26.05
CA TRP A 16 43.70 132.64 26.38
C TRP A 16 43.59 131.23 25.77
N LEU A 17 44.58 130.77 24.98
CA LEU A 17 44.56 129.43 24.36
C LEU A 17 44.99 128.31 25.31
N LEU A 18 45.75 128.61 26.37
CA LEU A 18 46.21 127.62 27.36
C LEU A 18 45.09 127.02 28.23
N PRO A 19 44.14 127.80 28.80
CA PRO A 19 43.03 127.20 29.53
C PRO A 19 42.06 126.44 28.61
N LEU A 20 41.88 126.94 27.38
CA LEU A 20 41.01 126.28 26.39
C LEU A 20 41.58 124.92 25.95
N ALA A 21 42.90 124.83 25.71
CA ALA A 21 43.56 123.58 25.39
C ALA A 21 43.48 122.56 26.55
N GLY A 22 43.59 123.02 27.80
CA GLY A 22 43.42 122.16 28.98
C GLY A 22 42.01 121.58 29.09
N VAL A 23 40.98 122.38 28.79
CA VAL A 23 39.57 121.92 28.79
C VAL A 23 39.30 120.94 27.65
N VAL A 24 39.86 121.17 26.46
CA VAL A 24 39.73 120.25 25.33
C VAL A 24 40.43 118.92 25.61
N VAL A 25 41.62 118.93 26.21
CA VAL A 25 42.33 117.69 26.59
C VAL A 25 41.58 116.91 27.66
N LEU A 26 41.00 117.59 28.65
CA LEU A 26 40.15 116.95 29.67
C LEU A 26 38.83 116.41 29.08
N GLY A 27 38.22 117.13 28.15
CA GLY A 27 37.03 116.66 27.43
C GLY A 27 37.30 115.45 26.55
N VAL A 28 38.42 115.43 25.83
CA VAL A 28 38.86 114.29 25.00
C VAL A 28 39.25 113.10 25.88
N GLY A 29 39.92 113.32 27.01
CA GLY A 29 40.25 112.27 27.98
C GLY A 29 39.00 111.66 28.65
N GLY A 30 38.02 112.49 29.01
CA GLY A 30 36.74 112.05 29.55
C GLY A 30 35.89 111.29 28.52
N TYR A 31 35.86 111.75 27.27
CA TYR A 31 35.18 111.07 26.16
C TYR A 31 35.84 109.74 25.80
N ALA A 32 37.18 109.69 25.75
CA ALA A 32 37.92 108.44 25.52
C ALA A 32 37.73 107.44 26.66
N GLY A 33 37.73 107.90 27.91
CA GLY A 33 37.44 107.06 29.08
C GLY A 33 36.00 106.52 29.07
N TRP A 34 35.02 107.36 28.71
CA TRP A 34 33.63 106.93 28.54
C TRP A 34 33.47 105.95 27.37
N TYR A 35 34.15 106.18 26.25
CA TYR A 35 34.13 105.29 25.08
C TYR A 35 34.74 103.91 25.38
N VAL A 36 35.87 103.87 26.11
CA VAL A 36 36.50 102.62 26.56
C VAL A 36 35.64 101.88 27.60
N TRP A 37 34.99 102.62 28.51
CA TRP A 37 34.06 102.05 29.47
C TRP A 37 32.79 101.49 28.80
N GLN A 38 32.27 102.20 27.80
CA GLN A 38 31.14 101.76 26.97
C GLN A 38 31.51 100.49 26.19
N GLN A 39 32.71 100.43 25.59
CA GLN A 39 33.24 99.24 24.94
C GLN A 39 33.39 98.06 25.91
N GLN A 40 33.90 98.30 27.12
CA GLN A 40 34.02 97.24 28.14
C GLN A 40 32.66 96.73 28.62
N GLN A 41 31.64 97.61 28.71
CA GLN A 41 30.28 97.16 29.00
C GLN A 41 29.69 96.33 27.86
N GLU A 42 29.87 96.75 26.61
CA GLU A 42 29.41 95.99 25.44
C GLU A 42 30.12 94.62 25.34
N GLU A 43 31.42 94.55 25.62
CA GLU A 43 32.18 93.30 25.67
C GLU A 43 31.73 92.39 26.82
N GLN A 44 31.49 92.93 28.02
CA GLN A 44 30.98 92.16 29.15
C GLN A 44 29.56 91.64 28.90
N HIS A 45 28.69 92.47 28.30
CA HIS A 45 27.35 92.05 27.89
C HIS A 45 27.40 91.01 26.77
N ALA A 46 28.28 91.18 25.78
CA ALA A 46 28.48 90.19 24.72
C ALA A 46 29.04 88.88 25.28
N GLN A 47 30.00 88.90 26.20
CA GLN A 47 30.53 87.71 26.86
C GLN A 47 29.47 87.01 27.71
N ALA A 48 28.69 87.76 28.50
CA ALA A 48 27.60 87.22 29.30
C ALA A 48 26.51 86.59 28.42
N GLN A 49 26.15 87.22 27.29
CA GLN A 49 25.24 86.65 26.29
C GLN A 49 25.82 85.39 25.65
N THR A 50 27.11 85.39 25.33
CA THR A 50 27.78 84.22 24.74
C THR A 50 27.82 83.04 25.71
N MET A 51 28.13 83.29 27.00
CA MET A 51 28.02 82.28 28.06
C MET A 51 26.59 81.80 28.25
N ALA A 52 25.61 82.69 28.24
CA ALA A 52 24.19 82.32 28.37
C ALA A 52 23.75 81.41 27.22
N VAL A 53 24.14 81.72 25.98
CA VAL A 53 23.86 80.88 24.79
C VAL A 53 24.56 79.53 24.90
N GLN A 54 25.81 79.47 25.38
CA GLN A 54 26.53 78.22 25.58
C GLN A 54 25.87 77.33 26.64
N LEU A 55 25.47 77.91 27.79
CA LEU A 55 24.76 77.21 28.84
C LEU A 55 23.41 76.69 28.35
N GLN A 56 22.67 77.50 27.61
CA GLN A 56 21.39 77.10 27.02
C GLN A 56 21.56 75.99 25.97
N GLY A 57 22.67 76.01 25.21
CA GLY A 57 23.05 74.92 24.31
C GLY A 57 23.41 73.62 25.03
N LEU A 58 24.12 73.70 26.16
CA LEU A 58 24.42 72.56 27.03
C LEU A 58 23.15 71.98 27.66
N GLU A 59 22.23 72.82 28.11
CA GLU A 59 20.95 72.40 28.67
C GLU A 59 20.08 71.73 27.59
N ALA A 60 20.02 72.32 26.39
CA ALA A 60 19.32 71.75 25.25
C ALA A 60 19.91 70.40 24.80
N THR A 61 21.24 70.24 24.83
CA THR A 61 21.91 68.97 24.51
C THR A 61 21.69 67.93 25.59
N LEU A 62 21.70 68.30 26.87
CA LEU A 62 21.33 67.40 27.98
C LEU A 62 19.87 66.95 27.87
N ASP A 63 18.95 67.86 27.53
CA ASP A 63 17.54 67.53 27.33
C ASP A 63 17.31 66.71 26.06
N ALA A 64 18.08 66.94 25.00
CA ALA A 64 18.09 66.08 23.82
C ALA A 64 18.60 64.67 24.17
N LEU A 65 19.72 64.57 24.89
CA LEU A 65 20.30 63.30 25.32
C LEU A 65 19.38 62.54 26.27
N ARG A 66 18.71 63.22 27.21
CA ARG A 66 17.70 62.63 28.10
C ARG A 66 16.49 62.12 27.33
N ARG A 67 16.01 62.88 26.34
CA ARG A 67 14.93 62.43 25.46
C ARG A 67 15.34 61.22 24.63
N ASP A 68 16.56 61.21 24.09
CA ASP A 68 17.08 60.09 23.32
C ASP A 68 17.32 58.85 24.18
N GLN A 69 17.81 59.02 25.41
CA GLN A 69 17.92 57.94 26.41
C GLN A 69 16.54 57.34 26.75
N ARG A 70 15.51 58.18 26.91
CA ARG A 70 14.14 57.69 27.14
C ARG A 70 13.58 56.97 25.91
N ALA A 71 13.80 57.52 24.72
CA ALA A 71 13.37 56.90 23.46
C ALA A 71 14.07 55.56 23.22
N THR A 72 15.37 55.46 23.51
CA THR A 72 16.13 54.20 23.44
C THR A 72 15.69 53.20 24.50
N SER A 73 15.43 53.63 25.73
CA SER A 73 14.86 52.76 26.78
C SER A 73 13.48 52.23 26.40
N GLN A 74 12.62 53.06 25.80
CA GLN A 74 11.30 52.63 25.32
C GLN A 74 11.45 51.61 24.19
N ARG A 75 12.30 51.88 23.19
CA ARG A 75 12.58 50.92 22.10
C ARG A 75 13.13 49.59 22.60
N LEU A 76 13.97 49.60 23.64
CA LEU A 76 14.48 48.37 24.26
C LEU A 76 13.37 47.58 24.96
N GLN A 77 12.45 48.26 25.63
CA GLN A 77 11.29 47.63 26.25
C GLN A 77 10.35 47.04 25.19
N ASP A 78 10.08 47.79 24.12
CA ASP A 78 9.25 47.34 22.99
C ASP A 78 9.88 46.14 22.25
N ALA A 79 11.21 46.15 22.07
CA ALA A 79 11.93 45.01 21.51
C ALA A 79 11.88 43.79 22.44
N ALA A 80 11.93 43.99 23.76
CA ALA A 80 11.84 42.91 24.74
C ALA A 80 10.43 42.30 24.80
N THR A 81 9.37 43.12 24.74
CA THR A 81 7.98 42.62 24.69
C THR A 81 7.72 41.86 23.39
N THR A 82 8.18 42.38 22.25
CA THR A 82 8.04 41.71 20.94
C THR A 82 8.78 40.37 20.92
N ASN A 83 10.02 40.31 21.42
CA ASN A 83 10.76 39.05 21.52
C ASN A 83 10.07 38.01 22.41
N ARG A 84 9.42 38.45 23.50
CA ARG A 84 8.67 37.55 24.37
C ARG A 84 7.47 36.95 23.66
N VAL A 85 6.70 37.77 22.94
CA VAL A 85 5.56 37.31 22.13
C VAL A 85 6.03 36.34 21.05
N LEU A 86 7.10 36.65 20.31
CA LEU A 86 7.67 35.75 19.30
C LEU A 86 8.15 34.42 19.91
N ARG A 87 8.73 34.45 21.11
CA ARG A 87 9.11 33.23 21.83
C ARG A 87 7.89 32.41 22.23
N ASP A 88 6.85 33.04 22.74
CA ASP A 88 5.62 32.35 23.14
C ASP A 88 4.88 31.78 21.92
N GLU A 89 4.89 32.50 20.79
CA GLU A 89 4.40 32.01 19.50
C GLU A 89 5.24 30.86 18.96
N MET A 90 6.57 30.94 19.04
CA MET A 90 7.47 29.84 18.65
C MET A 90 7.21 28.59 19.51
N LEU A 91 7.06 28.76 20.83
CA LEU A 91 6.72 27.66 21.73
C LEU A 91 5.34 27.09 21.39
N GLY A 92 4.36 27.95 21.12
CA GLY A 92 3.01 27.54 20.69
C GLY A 92 3.03 26.81 19.35
N LEU A 93 3.84 27.26 18.39
CA LEU A 93 4.02 26.61 17.08
C LEU A 93 4.69 25.24 17.24
N SER A 94 5.71 25.14 18.09
CA SER A 94 6.41 23.89 18.39
C SER A 94 5.50 22.87 19.09
N GLN A 95 4.65 23.30 20.02
CA GLN A 95 3.67 22.42 20.66
C GLN A 95 2.62 21.94 19.65
N ARG A 96 2.15 22.82 18.76
CA ARG A 96 1.21 22.45 17.70
C ARG A 96 1.86 21.55 16.65
N SER A 97 3.14 21.75 16.31
CA SER A 97 3.86 20.87 15.38
C SER A 97 4.01 19.48 15.97
N ALA A 98 4.35 19.37 17.27
CA ALA A 98 4.41 18.09 17.97
C ALA A 98 3.06 17.36 17.97
N LEU A 99 1.95 18.09 18.20
CA LEU A 99 0.60 17.51 18.10
C LEU A 99 0.24 17.09 16.66
N LEU A 100 0.65 17.85 15.65
CA LEU A 100 0.44 17.49 14.25
C LEU A 100 1.25 16.24 13.86
N GLU A 101 2.50 16.13 14.33
CA GLU A 101 3.33 14.94 14.13
C GLU A 101 2.72 13.71 14.79
N GLU A 102 2.21 13.84 16.02
CA GLU A 102 1.53 12.74 16.71
C GLU A 102 0.25 12.31 15.98
N ASN A 103 -0.56 13.28 15.53
CA ASN A 103 -1.78 12.98 14.76
C ASN A 103 -1.44 12.36 13.39
N LEU A 104 -0.37 12.81 12.73
CA LEU A 104 0.11 12.23 11.49
C LEU A 104 0.59 10.79 11.69
N ALA A 105 1.31 10.53 12.78
CA ALA A 105 1.73 9.17 13.15
C ALA A 105 0.52 8.27 13.43
N LYS A 106 -0.48 8.76 14.19
CA LYS A 106 -1.74 8.03 14.42
C LYS A 106 -2.52 7.77 13.14
N LEU A 107 -2.57 8.74 12.22
CA LEU A 107 -3.23 8.57 10.93
C LEU A 107 -2.51 7.54 10.06
N ALA A 108 -1.18 7.58 10.00
CA ALA A 108 -0.38 6.61 9.27
C ALA A 108 -0.57 5.19 9.85
N ASP A 109 -0.60 5.05 11.17
CA ASP A 109 -0.87 3.78 11.85
C ASP A 109 -2.28 3.26 11.55
N SER A 110 -3.30 4.12 11.68
CA SER A 110 -4.69 3.80 11.32
C SER A 110 -4.82 3.37 9.84
N ALA A 111 -4.15 4.07 8.91
CA ALA A 111 -4.14 3.71 7.50
C ALA A 111 -3.44 2.36 7.25
N ASN A 112 -2.36 2.05 7.99
CA ASN A 112 -1.70 0.74 7.92
C ASN A 112 -2.61 -0.37 8.43
N GLN A 113 -3.27 -0.18 9.57
CA GLN A 113 -4.22 -1.13 10.13
C GLN A 113 -5.42 -1.37 9.18
N GLY A 114 -5.93 -0.30 8.56
CA GLY A 114 -6.99 -0.40 7.55
C GLY A 114 -6.55 -1.22 6.33
N ARG A 115 -5.35 -0.99 5.79
CA ARG A 115 -4.80 -1.79 4.68
C ARG A 115 -4.65 -3.26 5.07
N GLN A 116 -4.15 -3.54 6.27
CA GLN A 116 -3.99 -4.90 6.79
C GLN A 116 -5.34 -5.60 7.03
N ALA A 117 -6.39 -4.88 7.41
CA ALA A 117 -7.74 -5.43 7.52
C ALA A 117 -8.28 -5.84 6.16
N VAL A 118 -8.16 -4.98 5.15
CA VAL A 118 -8.61 -5.28 3.77
C VAL A 118 -7.87 -6.50 3.19
N GLN A 119 -6.55 -6.61 3.40
CA GLN A 119 -5.77 -7.76 2.94
C GLN A 119 -6.23 -9.08 3.57
N ARG A 120 -6.63 -9.07 4.84
CA ARG A 120 -7.20 -10.24 5.51
C ARG A 120 -8.56 -10.61 4.97
N ASP A 121 -9.44 -9.62 4.78
CA ASP A 121 -10.78 -9.83 4.24
C ASP A 121 -10.72 -10.38 2.81
N GLU A 122 -9.78 -9.87 1.99
CA GLU A 122 -9.51 -10.39 0.66
C GLU A 122 -9.04 -11.86 0.72
N ALA A 123 -8.09 -12.18 1.59
CA ALA A 123 -7.63 -13.55 1.78
C ALA A 123 -8.77 -14.48 2.25
N GLU A 124 -9.60 -14.04 3.19
CA GLU A 124 -10.77 -14.80 3.66
C GLU A 124 -11.78 -15.04 2.53
N LEU A 125 -12.08 -14.01 1.73
CA LEU A 125 -12.98 -14.12 0.58
C LEU A 125 -12.46 -15.14 -0.44
N LEU A 126 -11.18 -15.05 -0.81
CA LEU A 126 -10.54 -15.94 -1.76
C LEU A 126 -10.53 -17.39 -1.27
N LEU A 127 -10.20 -17.61 0.01
CA LEU A 127 -10.21 -18.95 0.61
C LEU A 127 -11.62 -19.52 0.75
N THR A 128 -12.60 -18.67 1.06
CA THR A 128 -14.02 -19.07 1.09
C THR A 128 -14.50 -19.50 -0.29
N GLN A 129 -14.14 -18.74 -1.34
CA GLN A 129 -14.46 -19.10 -2.72
C GLN A 129 -13.75 -20.40 -3.14
N ALA A 130 -12.50 -20.59 -2.74
CA ALA A 130 -11.76 -21.82 -3.01
C ALA A 130 -12.44 -23.04 -2.36
N ALA A 131 -12.85 -22.91 -1.09
CA ALA A 131 -13.57 -23.95 -0.38
C ALA A 131 -14.90 -24.30 -1.04
N GLN A 132 -15.67 -23.30 -1.51
CA GLN A 132 -16.91 -23.53 -2.25
C GLN A 132 -16.66 -24.32 -3.55
N ARG A 133 -15.64 -23.95 -4.33
CA ARG A 133 -15.30 -24.65 -5.58
C ARG A 133 -14.89 -26.10 -5.34
N LEU A 134 -14.13 -26.37 -4.28
CA LEU A 134 -13.77 -27.74 -3.91
C LEU A 134 -14.99 -28.54 -3.46
N ASN A 135 -15.82 -27.97 -2.58
CA ASN A 135 -16.97 -28.69 -2.01
C ASN A 135 -18.05 -29.04 -3.04
N TYR A 136 -18.30 -28.16 -4.01
CA TYR A 136 -19.39 -28.36 -4.98
C TYR A 136 -18.92 -28.94 -6.32
N ALA A 137 -17.82 -28.42 -6.85
CA ALA A 137 -17.34 -28.75 -8.19
C ALA A 137 -16.13 -29.69 -8.21
N ASP A 138 -15.51 -29.98 -7.05
CA ASP A 138 -14.20 -30.68 -6.96
C ASP A 138 -13.14 -30.02 -7.85
N ASP A 139 -13.24 -28.69 -8.01
CA ASP A 139 -12.40 -27.91 -8.94
C ASP A 139 -11.08 -27.54 -8.27
N VAL A 140 -10.18 -28.52 -8.26
CA VAL A 140 -8.85 -28.44 -7.64
C VAL A 140 -7.98 -27.37 -8.29
N GLU A 141 -7.99 -27.26 -9.62
CA GLU A 141 -7.19 -26.26 -10.34
C GLU A 141 -7.67 -24.84 -10.04
N GLY A 142 -9.00 -24.65 -10.06
CA GLY A 142 -9.62 -23.40 -9.70
C GLY A 142 -9.33 -22.97 -8.27
N ALA A 143 -9.38 -23.91 -7.34
CA ALA A 143 -8.98 -23.67 -5.95
C ALA A 143 -7.50 -23.30 -5.85
N ARG A 144 -6.60 -24.00 -6.56
CA ARG A 144 -5.15 -23.73 -6.52
C ARG A 144 -4.81 -22.30 -6.89
N ARG A 145 -5.47 -21.75 -7.90
CA ARG A 145 -5.32 -20.35 -8.31
C ARG A 145 -5.78 -19.38 -7.22
N LEU A 146 -6.91 -19.66 -6.56
CA LEU A 146 -7.43 -18.83 -5.46
C LEU A 146 -6.52 -18.90 -4.22
N TYR A 147 -6.01 -20.08 -3.87
CA TYR A 147 -5.01 -20.23 -2.80
C TYR A 147 -3.71 -19.47 -3.10
N ALA A 148 -3.27 -19.44 -4.36
CA ALA A 148 -2.11 -18.65 -4.77
C ALA A 148 -2.37 -17.13 -4.64
N GLN A 149 -3.58 -16.67 -5.00
CA GLN A 149 -3.98 -15.26 -4.81
C GLN A 149 -4.08 -14.90 -3.32
N ALA A 150 -4.65 -15.79 -2.50
CA ALA A 150 -4.70 -15.60 -1.05
C ALA A 150 -3.28 -15.53 -0.44
N ALA A 151 -2.32 -16.30 -0.97
CA ALA A 151 -0.93 -16.24 -0.53
C ALA A 151 -0.30 -14.87 -0.82
N THR A 152 -0.63 -14.26 -1.96
CA THR A 152 -0.19 -12.90 -2.28
C THR A 152 -0.82 -11.88 -1.33
N ALA A 153 -2.13 -11.97 -1.06
CA ALA A 153 -2.82 -11.06 -0.15
C ALA A 153 -2.24 -11.13 1.28
N LEU A 154 -1.86 -12.33 1.75
CA LEU A 154 -1.22 -12.51 3.06
C LEU A 154 0.28 -12.18 3.09
N ALA A 155 0.94 -12.01 1.94
CA ALA A 155 2.39 -11.78 1.89
C ALA A 155 2.79 -10.42 2.47
N ASP A 156 1.92 -9.42 2.33
CA ASP A 156 2.15 -8.05 2.77
C ASP A 156 1.82 -7.82 4.26
N LEU A 157 1.27 -8.84 4.94
CA LEU A 157 0.99 -8.77 6.38
C LEU A 157 2.28 -8.83 7.20
N PRO A 158 2.33 -8.11 8.34
CA PRO A 158 3.49 -8.15 9.24
C PRO A 158 3.67 -9.55 9.86
N ASP A 159 4.92 -9.93 10.13
CA ASP A 159 5.28 -11.27 10.62
C ASP A 159 4.57 -11.67 11.92
N SER A 160 4.30 -10.70 12.81
CA SER A 160 3.61 -10.93 14.09
C SER A 160 2.22 -11.55 13.92
N GLU A 161 1.55 -11.30 12.80
CA GLU A 161 0.18 -11.76 12.53
C GLU A 161 0.12 -12.74 11.35
N GLY A 162 1.01 -12.55 10.36
CA GLY A 162 0.99 -13.28 9.09
C GLY A 162 1.87 -14.53 9.03
N LEU A 163 2.81 -14.76 9.96
CA LEU A 163 3.72 -15.91 9.89
C LEU A 163 2.98 -17.25 9.97
N ASN A 164 2.15 -17.43 11.00
CA ASN A 164 1.38 -18.67 11.20
C ASN A 164 0.39 -18.91 10.05
N LEU A 165 -0.26 -17.85 9.57
CA LEU A 165 -1.20 -17.92 8.45
C LEU A 165 -0.48 -18.36 7.16
N ARG A 166 0.68 -17.76 6.84
CA ARG A 166 1.47 -18.16 5.67
C ARG A 166 1.98 -19.59 5.78
N GLN A 167 2.41 -20.03 6.96
CA GLN A 167 2.86 -21.41 7.17
C GLN A 167 1.72 -22.43 7.00
N ALA A 168 0.54 -22.15 7.56
CA ALA A 168 -0.64 -22.98 7.36
C ALA A 168 -1.07 -23.01 5.88
N LEU A 169 -1.05 -21.85 5.22
CA LEU A 169 -1.43 -21.75 3.82
C LEU A 169 -0.47 -22.52 2.89
N VAL A 170 0.83 -22.52 3.17
CA VAL A 170 1.81 -23.33 2.42
C VAL A 170 1.50 -24.81 2.56
N GLN A 171 1.24 -25.30 3.78
CA GLN A 171 0.88 -26.71 3.99
C GLN A 171 -0.41 -27.10 3.26
N GLU A 172 -1.41 -26.22 3.26
CA GLU A 172 -2.66 -26.45 2.52
C GLU A 172 -2.46 -26.45 1.01
N ARG A 173 -1.58 -25.59 0.49
CA ARG A 173 -1.21 -25.58 -0.92
C ARG A 173 -0.47 -26.85 -1.32
N ASP A 174 0.44 -27.34 -0.50
CA ASP A 174 1.15 -28.61 -0.75
C ASP A 174 0.17 -29.79 -0.75
N ALA A 175 -0.80 -29.79 0.18
CA ALA A 175 -1.87 -30.78 0.22
C ALA A 175 -2.76 -30.70 -1.05
N LEU A 176 -3.06 -29.50 -1.52
CA LEU A 176 -3.82 -29.26 -2.74
C LEU A 176 -3.05 -29.67 -4.00
N ASP A 177 -1.73 -29.45 -4.02
CA ASP A 177 -0.85 -29.88 -5.11
C ASP A 177 -0.74 -31.40 -5.19
N ALA A 178 -0.72 -32.09 -4.04
CA ALA A 178 -0.72 -33.56 -3.95
C ALA A 178 -1.99 -34.21 -4.53
N LEU A 179 -3.11 -33.49 -4.62
CA LEU A 179 -4.33 -33.96 -5.29
C LEU A 179 -4.21 -33.99 -6.82
N GLY A 180 -3.18 -33.36 -7.39
CA GLY A 180 -2.96 -33.30 -8.83
C GLY A 180 -4.11 -32.61 -9.57
N THR A 181 -4.65 -33.29 -10.58
CA THR A 181 -5.80 -32.80 -11.38
C THR A 181 -7.16 -32.97 -10.69
N GLY A 182 -7.21 -33.63 -9.53
CA GLY A 182 -8.42 -33.89 -8.78
C GLY A 182 -9.15 -35.19 -9.15
N PRO A 183 -9.89 -35.79 -8.19
CA PRO A 183 -10.52 -37.10 -8.36
C PRO A 183 -11.56 -37.17 -9.50
N ARG A 184 -12.39 -36.14 -9.69
CA ARG A 184 -13.37 -36.15 -10.80
C ARG A 184 -12.69 -36.15 -12.17
N VAL A 185 -11.69 -35.29 -12.37
CA VAL A 185 -10.96 -35.20 -13.64
C VAL A 185 -10.24 -36.51 -13.94
N GLN A 186 -9.58 -37.12 -12.95
CA GLN A 186 -8.95 -38.44 -13.10
C GLN A 186 -9.98 -39.53 -13.47
N SER A 187 -11.16 -39.50 -12.85
CA SER A 187 -12.23 -40.46 -13.15
C SER A 187 -12.75 -40.31 -14.58
N LEU A 188 -12.92 -39.06 -15.07
CA LEU A 188 -13.30 -38.78 -16.45
C LEU A 188 -12.25 -39.25 -17.46
N GLN A 189 -10.97 -38.95 -17.21
CA GLN A 189 -9.88 -39.36 -18.09
C GLN A 189 -9.78 -40.90 -18.20
N ARG A 190 -9.95 -41.60 -17.07
CA ARG A 190 -9.99 -43.07 -17.04
C ARG A 190 -11.22 -43.62 -17.75
N LEU A 191 -12.40 -43.01 -17.57
CA LEU A 191 -13.62 -43.39 -18.31
C LEU A 191 -13.43 -43.24 -19.82
N ASP A 192 -12.86 -42.12 -20.27
CA ASP A 192 -12.58 -41.87 -21.69
C ASP A 192 -11.56 -42.86 -22.26
N ALA A 193 -10.56 -43.26 -21.47
CA ALA A 193 -9.59 -44.28 -21.86
C ALA A 193 -10.24 -45.65 -22.02
N VAL A 194 -11.10 -46.05 -21.07
CA VAL A 194 -11.87 -47.30 -21.15
C VAL A 194 -12.83 -47.27 -22.34
N ALA A 195 -13.55 -46.16 -22.56
CA ALA A 195 -14.45 -46.02 -23.70
C ALA A 195 -13.72 -46.22 -25.04
N ARG A 196 -12.55 -45.60 -25.21
CA ARG A 196 -11.69 -45.80 -26.39
C ARG A 196 -11.17 -47.23 -26.51
N ALA A 197 -10.76 -47.85 -25.40
CA ALA A 197 -10.29 -49.23 -25.40
C ALA A 197 -11.39 -50.23 -25.77
N LEU A 198 -12.63 -50.00 -25.31
CA LEU A 198 -13.78 -50.83 -25.66
C LEU A 198 -14.10 -50.74 -27.16
N GLN A 199 -14.04 -49.55 -27.76
CA GLN A 199 -14.24 -49.37 -29.20
C GLN A 199 -13.19 -50.09 -30.05
N GLY A 200 -11.97 -50.26 -29.53
CA GLY A 200 -10.88 -50.97 -30.21
C GLY A 200 -10.91 -52.50 -30.08
N LEU A 201 -11.84 -53.07 -29.31
CA LEU A 201 -11.91 -54.52 -29.11
C LEU A 201 -12.35 -55.26 -30.39
N PRO A 202 -11.69 -56.38 -30.73
CA PRO A 202 -12.05 -57.18 -31.90
C PRO A 202 -13.45 -57.75 -31.74
N SER A 203 -14.28 -57.61 -32.77
CA SER A 203 -15.67 -58.09 -32.80
C SER A 203 -15.78 -59.61 -32.91
N GLN A 204 -14.70 -60.30 -33.29
CA GLN A 204 -14.61 -61.75 -33.39
C GLN A 204 -13.25 -62.19 -32.86
N ILE A 205 -13.22 -63.23 -32.03
CA ILE A 205 -11.97 -63.90 -31.71
C ILE A 205 -11.72 -64.85 -32.88
N THR A 206 -10.79 -64.48 -33.77
CA THR A 206 -10.28 -65.44 -34.75
C THR A 206 -9.63 -66.55 -33.94
N GLY A 207 -10.32 -67.70 -33.85
CA GLY A 207 -9.83 -68.83 -33.08
C GLY A 207 -8.41 -69.14 -33.51
N THR A 208 -7.47 -69.08 -32.57
CA THR A 208 -6.21 -69.79 -32.73
C THR A 208 -6.59 -71.23 -33.00
N THR A 209 -6.30 -71.73 -34.20
CA THR A 209 -6.46 -73.12 -34.61
C THR A 209 -5.50 -73.99 -33.80
N GLY A 210 -5.78 -74.12 -32.51
CA GLY A 210 -4.93 -74.73 -31.51
C GLY A 210 -5.63 -75.90 -30.81
N SER A 211 -6.10 -76.87 -31.59
CA SER A 211 -6.23 -78.28 -31.22
C SER A 211 -6.88 -79.02 -32.39
N SER A 212 -6.06 -79.51 -33.32
CA SER A 212 -6.46 -80.46 -34.34
C SER A 212 -6.75 -81.82 -33.70
N THR A 213 -7.87 -81.93 -32.98
CA THR A 213 -8.53 -83.23 -32.84
C THR A 213 -9.11 -83.54 -34.22
N ALA A 214 -8.67 -84.62 -34.85
CA ALA A 214 -9.09 -85.02 -36.19
C ALA A 214 -10.62 -84.91 -36.33
N LYS A 215 -11.09 -83.91 -37.09
CA LYS A 215 -12.51 -83.72 -37.34
C LYS A 215 -13.04 -84.96 -38.07
N PRO A 216 -14.15 -85.57 -37.63
CA PRO A 216 -14.77 -86.69 -38.33
C PRO A 216 -15.09 -86.34 -39.80
N TRP A 217 -14.91 -87.30 -40.71
CA TRP A 217 -15.07 -87.12 -42.16
C TRP A 217 -16.44 -86.56 -42.58
N TRP A 218 -17.51 -86.95 -41.89
CA TRP A 218 -18.86 -86.44 -42.13
C TRP A 218 -18.99 -84.94 -41.85
N GLN A 219 -18.19 -84.43 -40.92
CA GLN A 219 -18.16 -83.02 -40.55
C GLN A 219 -17.47 -82.18 -41.64
N ALA A 220 -16.54 -82.77 -42.41
CA ALA A 220 -15.91 -82.13 -43.57
C ALA A 220 -16.85 -82.09 -44.79
N THR A 221 -17.68 -83.12 -45.01
CA THR A 221 -18.65 -83.16 -46.11
C THR A 221 -19.86 -82.26 -45.88
N LEU A 222 -20.24 -82.02 -44.61
CA LEU A 222 -21.36 -81.15 -44.24
C LEU A 222 -20.95 -79.70 -43.95
N ALA A 223 -19.66 -79.41 -43.80
CA ALA A 223 -19.13 -78.07 -43.55
C ALA A 223 -19.59 -76.98 -44.54
N PRO A 224 -19.79 -77.25 -45.85
CA PRO A 224 -20.30 -76.24 -46.78
C PRO A 224 -21.76 -75.84 -46.53
N PHE A 225 -22.53 -76.68 -45.83
CA PHE A 225 -23.98 -76.53 -45.67
C PHE A 225 -24.40 -76.19 -44.23
N VAL A 226 -23.56 -76.49 -43.23
CA VAL A 226 -23.89 -76.29 -41.82
C VAL A 226 -22.66 -75.77 -41.07
N ASP A 227 -22.72 -74.52 -40.62
CA ASP A 227 -21.73 -73.94 -39.71
C ASP A 227 -22.18 -74.19 -38.26
N ILE A 228 -21.64 -75.23 -37.62
CA ILE A 228 -21.92 -75.56 -36.22
C ILE A 228 -20.97 -74.72 -35.36
N SER A 229 -21.42 -73.53 -34.98
CA SER A 229 -20.71 -72.72 -33.99
C SER A 229 -21.11 -73.19 -32.58
N PRO A 230 -20.16 -73.57 -31.70
CA PRO A 230 -20.48 -73.98 -30.34
C PRO A 230 -21.11 -72.82 -29.57
N SER A 231 -22.41 -72.93 -29.33
CA SER A 231 -23.23 -71.94 -28.64
C SER A 231 -22.92 -71.93 -27.14
N ARG A 232 -21.83 -71.26 -26.75
CA ARG A 232 -21.74 -70.72 -25.39
C ARG A 232 -22.70 -69.52 -25.30
N GLN A 233 -23.96 -69.86 -25.03
CA GLN A 233 -25.08 -69.06 -24.53
C GLN A 233 -25.65 -67.91 -25.37
N ASN A 234 -24.99 -67.39 -26.40
CA ASN A 234 -25.64 -66.52 -27.40
C ASN A 234 -24.99 -66.76 -28.77
N GLY A 235 -25.79 -67.00 -29.80
CA GLY A 235 -25.28 -67.04 -31.18
C GLY A 235 -24.62 -65.71 -31.56
N PRO A 236 -23.89 -65.65 -32.70
CA PRO A 236 -23.33 -64.39 -33.17
C PRO A 236 -24.45 -63.35 -33.29
N LEU A 237 -24.32 -62.24 -32.54
CA LEU A 237 -25.31 -61.16 -32.55
C LEU A 237 -25.65 -60.77 -33.98
N THR A 238 -26.92 -60.49 -34.25
CA THR A 238 -27.32 -59.91 -35.53
C THR A 238 -26.72 -58.51 -35.70
N ALA A 239 -26.67 -58.01 -36.94
CA ALA A 239 -26.18 -56.65 -37.18
C ALA A 239 -27.02 -55.57 -36.45
N ALA A 240 -28.32 -55.80 -36.30
CA ALA A 240 -29.22 -54.91 -35.56
C ALA A 240 -28.95 -54.96 -34.05
N GLU A 241 -28.79 -56.16 -33.46
CA GLU A 241 -28.47 -56.29 -32.04
C GLU A 241 -27.10 -55.69 -31.68
N ARG A 242 -26.12 -55.79 -32.59
CA ARG A 242 -24.82 -55.11 -32.41
C ARG A 242 -24.98 -53.59 -32.34
N ARG A 243 -25.74 -53.00 -33.27
CA ARG A 243 -26.04 -51.56 -33.26
C ARG A 243 -26.74 -51.15 -31.97
N ASN A 244 -27.77 -51.89 -31.56
CA ASN A 244 -28.49 -51.60 -30.31
C ASN A 244 -27.57 -51.66 -29.08
N ALA A 245 -26.64 -52.63 -29.04
CA ALA A 245 -25.67 -52.73 -27.96
C ALA A 245 -24.65 -51.57 -27.99
N ASP A 246 -24.21 -51.15 -29.18
CA ASP A 246 -23.31 -50.00 -29.35
C ASP A 246 -23.99 -48.69 -28.90
N ASP A 247 -25.26 -48.48 -29.29
CA ASP A 247 -26.07 -47.33 -28.88
C ASP A 247 -26.32 -47.31 -27.36
N ALA A 248 -26.67 -48.47 -26.78
CA ALA A 248 -26.87 -48.61 -25.34
C ALA A 248 -25.57 -48.34 -24.55
N LEU A 249 -24.43 -48.81 -25.05
CA LEU A 249 -23.11 -48.52 -24.46
C LEU A 249 -22.81 -47.03 -24.48
N GLN A 250 -23.05 -46.36 -25.61
CA GLN A 250 -22.82 -44.92 -25.72
C GLN A 250 -23.71 -44.14 -24.74
N LEU A 251 -24.98 -44.52 -24.60
CA LEU A 251 -25.89 -43.92 -23.63
C LEU A 251 -25.40 -44.12 -22.18
N GLU A 252 -25.03 -45.34 -21.79
CA GLU A 252 -24.57 -45.60 -20.42
C GLU A 252 -23.22 -44.93 -20.13
N LEU A 253 -22.32 -44.81 -21.12
CA LEU A 253 -21.07 -44.04 -20.98
C LEU A 253 -21.33 -42.54 -20.78
N THR A 254 -22.28 -41.97 -21.51
CA THR A 254 -22.68 -40.56 -21.32
C THR A 254 -23.36 -40.32 -19.97
N LEU A 255 -24.18 -41.25 -19.49
CA LEU A 255 -24.75 -41.22 -18.15
C LEU A 255 -23.67 -41.35 -17.06
N ALA A 256 -22.71 -42.25 -17.24
CA ALA A 256 -21.57 -42.40 -16.32
C ALA A 256 -20.75 -41.10 -16.24
N ARG A 257 -20.49 -40.46 -17.40
CA ARG A 257 -19.81 -39.16 -17.46
C ARG A 257 -20.59 -38.07 -16.72
N ALA A 258 -21.89 -37.94 -16.98
CA ALA A 258 -22.73 -36.96 -16.30
C ALA A 258 -22.79 -37.20 -14.77
N ALA A 259 -22.83 -38.46 -14.34
CA ALA A 259 -22.79 -38.81 -12.92
C ALA A 259 -21.44 -38.45 -12.27
N ILE A 260 -20.32 -38.70 -12.95
CA ILE A 260 -18.99 -38.27 -12.49
C ILE A 260 -18.91 -36.74 -12.38
N GLU A 261 -19.38 -36.01 -13.40
CA GLU A 261 -19.37 -34.54 -13.41
C GLU A 261 -20.18 -33.96 -12.24
N ARG A 262 -21.29 -34.60 -11.86
CA ARG A 262 -22.12 -34.22 -10.70
C ARG A 262 -21.56 -34.70 -9.35
N GLY A 263 -20.61 -35.63 -9.35
CA GLY A 263 -20.15 -36.29 -8.13
C GLY A 263 -21.11 -37.36 -7.58
N ASP A 264 -22.06 -37.83 -8.40
CA ASP A 264 -23.04 -38.86 -8.04
C ASP A 264 -22.43 -40.27 -8.13
N ARG A 265 -21.97 -40.78 -6.99
CA ARG A 265 -21.34 -42.11 -6.89
C ARG A 265 -22.31 -43.24 -7.25
N THR A 266 -23.55 -43.17 -6.80
CA THR A 266 -24.56 -44.20 -7.03
C THR A 266 -24.97 -44.25 -8.50
N GLY A 267 -25.20 -43.08 -9.11
CA GLY A 267 -25.47 -42.96 -10.54
C GLY A 267 -24.31 -43.47 -11.38
N ARG A 268 -23.07 -43.12 -11.02
CA ARG A 268 -21.84 -43.61 -11.67
C ARG A 268 -21.74 -45.13 -11.57
N ASP A 269 -21.89 -45.71 -10.39
CA ASP A 269 -21.76 -47.17 -10.19
C ASP A 269 -22.83 -47.94 -10.96
N THR A 270 -24.06 -47.42 -11.01
CA THR A 270 -25.17 -48.00 -11.77
C THR A 270 -24.89 -47.98 -13.27
N ALA A 271 -24.46 -46.83 -13.80
CA ALA A 271 -24.11 -46.69 -15.22
C ALA A 271 -22.93 -47.60 -15.60
N LEU A 272 -21.86 -47.62 -14.79
CA LEU A 272 -20.68 -48.47 -15.04
C LEU A 272 -21.03 -49.98 -14.99
N ALA A 273 -21.93 -50.40 -14.09
CA ALA A 273 -22.41 -51.78 -14.07
C ALA A 273 -23.20 -52.13 -15.34
N ARG A 274 -24.00 -51.20 -15.88
CA ARG A 274 -24.71 -51.38 -17.16
C ARG A 274 -23.75 -51.40 -18.34
N VAL A 275 -22.71 -50.57 -18.35
CA VAL A 275 -21.62 -50.64 -19.34
C VAL A 275 -20.96 -52.02 -19.30
N GLU A 276 -20.61 -52.53 -18.12
CA GLU A 276 -20.03 -53.87 -17.98
C GLU A 276 -20.96 -54.96 -18.52
N HIS A 277 -22.27 -54.87 -18.26
CA HIS A 277 -23.27 -55.82 -18.76
C HIS A 277 -23.35 -55.81 -20.30
N TRP A 278 -23.50 -54.63 -20.91
CA TRP A 278 -23.56 -54.50 -22.36
C TRP A 278 -22.25 -54.90 -23.04
N ALA A 279 -21.10 -54.63 -22.42
CA ALA A 279 -19.80 -55.04 -22.95
C ALA A 279 -19.66 -56.57 -23.02
N GLN A 280 -20.12 -57.30 -21.99
CA GLN A 280 -20.13 -58.78 -22.01
C GLN A 280 -21.07 -59.35 -23.08
N ARG A 281 -22.17 -58.66 -23.37
CA ARG A 281 -23.09 -59.07 -24.43
C ARG A 281 -22.51 -58.78 -25.81
N ARG A 282 -21.80 -57.66 -25.97
CA ARG A 282 -21.32 -57.14 -27.26
C ARG A 282 -20.04 -57.80 -27.76
N TRP A 283 -19.11 -58.14 -26.86
CA TRP A 283 -17.84 -58.76 -27.21
C TRP A 283 -17.69 -60.14 -26.57
N PRO A 284 -17.06 -61.09 -27.28
CA PRO A 284 -16.73 -62.38 -26.70
C PRO A 284 -15.67 -62.26 -25.60
N ASP A 285 -15.65 -63.22 -24.68
CA ASP A 285 -14.71 -63.20 -23.55
C ASP A 285 -13.25 -63.28 -24.04
N SER A 286 -12.46 -62.28 -23.69
CA SER A 286 -11.07 -62.12 -24.09
C SER A 286 -10.25 -61.52 -22.95
N PRO A 287 -8.91 -61.72 -22.92
CA PRO A 287 -8.05 -61.07 -21.92
C PRO A 287 -8.20 -59.55 -21.93
N ALA A 288 -8.36 -58.94 -23.11
CA ALA A 288 -8.56 -57.50 -23.26
C ALA A 288 -9.90 -57.04 -22.65
N LEU A 289 -11.00 -57.76 -22.89
CA LEU A 289 -12.30 -57.45 -22.27
C LEU A 289 -12.25 -57.60 -20.74
N ARG A 290 -11.59 -58.64 -20.23
CA ARG A 290 -11.42 -58.82 -18.77
C ARG A 290 -10.60 -57.69 -18.13
N ALA A 291 -9.59 -57.19 -18.82
CA ALA A 291 -8.83 -56.02 -18.37
C ALA A 291 -9.72 -54.77 -18.28
N GLN A 292 -10.51 -54.47 -19.33
CA GLN A 292 -11.42 -53.31 -19.30
C GLN A 292 -12.49 -53.44 -18.22
N ARG A 293 -12.98 -54.66 -17.94
CA ARG A 293 -13.91 -54.90 -16.83
C ARG A 293 -13.27 -54.67 -15.47
N ALA A 294 -12.00 -55.05 -15.30
CA ALA A 294 -11.25 -54.74 -14.09
C ALA A 294 -11.07 -53.23 -13.91
N GLU A 295 -10.80 -52.48 -15.00
CA GLU A 295 -10.72 -51.01 -14.98
C GLU A 295 -12.08 -50.36 -14.63
N LEU A 296 -13.19 -50.84 -15.19
CA LEU A 296 -14.53 -50.36 -14.81
C LEU A 296 -14.82 -50.60 -13.33
N LYS A 297 -14.37 -51.72 -12.75
CA LYS A 297 -14.47 -51.99 -11.31
C LYS A 297 -13.54 -51.10 -10.50
N ALA A 298 -12.30 -50.88 -10.94
CA ALA A 298 -11.38 -49.96 -10.27
C ALA A 298 -11.95 -48.52 -10.26
N LEU A 299 -12.52 -48.07 -11.38
CA LEU A 299 -13.28 -46.82 -11.50
C LEU A 299 -14.45 -46.72 -10.52
N ARG A 300 -15.01 -47.86 -10.08
CA ARG A 300 -16.08 -47.89 -9.08
C ARG A 300 -15.63 -47.46 -7.70
N GLU A 301 -14.42 -47.86 -7.34
CA GLU A 301 -13.79 -47.62 -6.04
C GLU A 301 -13.15 -46.23 -5.92
N LEU A 302 -12.95 -45.50 -7.03
CA LEU A 302 -12.34 -44.17 -6.99
C LEU A 302 -13.25 -43.16 -6.26
N PRO A 303 -12.68 -42.35 -5.34
CA PRO A 303 -13.42 -41.23 -4.78
C PRO A 303 -13.69 -40.18 -5.87
N LEU A 304 -14.86 -39.53 -5.81
CA LEU A 304 -15.24 -38.42 -6.70
C LEU A 304 -15.09 -37.04 -6.06
N GLN A 305 -14.52 -36.97 -4.86
CA GLN A 305 -14.34 -35.74 -4.09
C GLN A 305 -13.02 -35.82 -3.35
N ALA A 306 -12.26 -34.73 -3.34
CA ALA A 306 -11.07 -34.60 -2.52
C ALA A 306 -11.40 -34.69 -1.02
N SER A 307 -10.55 -35.37 -0.25
CA SER A 307 -10.69 -35.44 1.21
C SER A 307 -10.27 -34.13 1.87
N ASN A 308 -11.20 -33.47 2.56
CA ASN A 308 -11.06 -32.12 3.14
C ASN A 308 -10.24 -32.03 4.45
N ALA A 309 -9.68 -33.12 4.97
CA ALA A 309 -9.17 -33.13 6.36
C ALA A 309 -8.03 -32.13 6.64
N VAL A 310 -7.31 -31.67 5.61
CA VAL A 310 -6.19 -30.73 5.74
C VAL A 310 -6.55 -29.32 5.27
N LEU A 311 -7.62 -29.14 4.49
CA LEU A 311 -7.95 -27.87 3.84
C LEU A 311 -8.84 -26.99 4.72
N GLY A 312 -8.58 -25.67 4.71
CA GLY A 312 -9.41 -24.68 5.39
C GLY A 312 -8.96 -24.29 6.79
N SER A 313 -7.81 -24.77 7.27
CA SER A 313 -7.26 -24.38 8.57
C SER A 313 -6.90 -22.89 8.63
N THR A 314 -6.38 -22.35 7.53
CA THR A 314 -6.00 -20.94 7.36
C THR A 314 -7.24 -20.06 7.38
N LEU A 315 -8.31 -20.48 6.69
CA LEU A 315 -9.60 -19.80 6.71
C LEU A 315 -10.20 -19.76 8.12
N GLN A 316 -10.13 -20.87 8.85
CA GLN A 316 -10.59 -20.92 10.24
C GLN A 316 -9.76 -20.00 11.14
N GLN A 317 -8.43 -19.97 10.97
CA GLN A 317 -7.57 -19.05 11.70
C GLN A 317 -7.93 -17.59 11.43
N LEU A 318 -8.13 -17.19 10.17
CA LEU A 318 -8.56 -15.84 9.80
C LEU A 318 -9.86 -15.45 10.51
N ARG A 319 -10.88 -16.30 10.46
CA ARG A 319 -12.17 -16.05 11.15
C ARG A 319 -12.02 -15.89 12.65
N THR A 320 -11.21 -16.73 13.29
CA THR A 320 -10.95 -16.60 14.74
C THR A 320 -10.19 -15.33 15.11
N GLN A 321 -9.40 -14.76 14.19
CA GLN A 321 -8.73 -13.47 14.41
C GLN A 321 -9.71 -12.30 14.22
N THR A 322 -10.64 -12.41 13.26
CA THR A 322 -11.69 -11.41 13.03
C THR A 322 -12.68 -11.35 14.18
N ASP A 323 -13.15 -12.50 14.68
CA ASP A 323 -14.13 -12.60 15.79
C ASP A 323 -13.59 -12.09 17.14
N ARG A 324 -12.28 -11.93 17.28
CA ARG A 324 -11.64 -11.42 18.52
C ARG A 324 -11.49 -9.89 18.57
N ARG A 325 -11.82 -9.20 17.48
CA ARG A 325 -11.77 -7.73 17.39
C ARG A 325 -13.09 -7.11 17.80
#